data_AF-R9B5K7-F1
#
_entry.id   AF-R9B5K7-F1
#
_cell.length_a   1.000
_cell.length_b   1.000
_cell.length_c   1.000
_cell.angle_alpha   90.00
_cell.angle_beta   90.00
_cell.angle_gamma   90.00
#
_symmetry.space_group_name_H-M   'P 1'
#
loop_
_entity.id
_entity.type
_entity.pdbx_description
1 polymer ?
#
loop_
_entity_poly.entity_id
_entity_poly.type
_entity_poly.pdbx_seq_one_letter_code
_entity_poly.pdbx_strand_id
1 'polypeptide(L)'
;MSKYTLPFYSDFFHILLNHEIIEWRANDFIKAIFNDRQFVRPSEKQSIYRGLNILVKCNFLLTVRDENNRNIFRYSESSYLKSYRNVEKVKKVKEALIEEQKSLENVLERRKTEKVFIENIISKNPDLQSFFDKYEYVISKELSELENKNSFILNIFNDIENIH
;
A
#
# COMPACT_ATOMS: atom_id res chain seq x y z
N MET A 1 25.55 0.66 13.33
CA MET A 1 24.39 -0.20 13.68
C MET A 1 23.55 0.55 14.71
N SER A 2 22.26 0.80 14.45
CA SER A 2 21.43 1.66 15.30
C SER A 2 21.31 1.08 16.72
N LYS A 3 21.72 1.85 17.74
CA LYS A 3 21.75 1.46 19.16
C LYS A 3 20.36 1.36 19.83
N TYR A 4 19.27 1.35 19.05
CA TYR A 4 17.91 1.49 19.56
C TYR A 4 16.98 0.45 18.93
N THR A 5 16.59 -0.56 19.70
CA THR A 5 15.51 -1.49 19.34
C THR A 5 14.18 -0.86 19.76
N LEU A 6 13.30 -0.59 18.81
CA LEU A 6 11.96 -0.05 19.07
C LEU A 6 11.06 -1.17 19.65
N PRO A 7 10.61 -1.09 20.93
CA PRO A 7 9.62 -2.02 21.47
C PRO A 7 8.29 -1.84 20.72
N PHE A 8 7.50 -2.90 20.57
CA PHE A 8 6.21 -2.85 19.85
C PHE A 8 6.34 -2.27 18.43
N TYR A 9 7.43 -2.63 17.73
CA TYR A 9 7.75 -2.08 16.40
C TYR A 9 6.55 -2.12 15.45
N SER A 10 5.94 -3.29 15.30
CA SER A 10 4.79 -3.48 14.40
C SER A 10 3.60 -2.61 14.79
N ASP A 11 3.28 -2.53 16.08
CA ASP A 11 2.14 -1.76 16.57
C ASP A 11 2.36 -0.25 16.42
N PHE A 12 3.57 0.23 16.73
CA PHE A 12 3.92 1.64 16.51
C PHE A 12 3.85 2.01 15.04
N PHE A 13 4.43 1.21 14.14
CA PHE A 13 4.36 1.51 12.70
C PHE A 13 2.94 1.39 12.15
N HIS A 14 2.12 0.48 12.67
CA HIS A 14 0.70 0.44 12.36
C HIS A 14 0.00 1.75 12.74
N ILE A 15 0.23 2.25 13.97
CA ILE A 15 -0.33 3.55 14.40
C ILE A 15 0.20 4.68 13.52
N LEU A 16 1.53 4.75 13.35
CA LEU A 16 2.19 5.78 12.56
C LEU A 16 1.75 5.77 11.10
N LEU A 17 1.27 4.67 10.53
CA LEU A 17 0.79 4.66 9.13
C LEU A 17 -0.69 4.98 9.00
N ASN A 18 -1.48 4.70 10.03
CA ASN A 18 -2.95 4.66 9.93
C ASN A 18 -3.69 5.73 10.75
N HIS A 19 -3.02 6.49 11.62
CA HIS A 19 -3.65 7.49 12.48
C HIS A 19 -2.99 8.85 12.36
N GLU A 20 -3.77 9.92 12.25
CA GLU A 20 -3.21 11.27 12.39
C GLU A 20 -2.89 11.59 13.86
N ILE A 21 -1.62 11.84 14.16
CA ILE A 21 -1.13 12.07 15.52
C ILE A 21 -1.01 13.57 15.76
N ILE A 22 -2.02 14.14 16.43
CA ILE A 22 -2.05 15.56 16.80
C ILE A 22 -2.21 15.65 18.30
N GLU A 23 -1.18 16.15 18.98
CA GLU A 23 -1.19 16.41 20.43
C GLU A 23 -1.51 15.18 21.29
N TRP A 24 -1.22 13.98 20.79
CA TRP A 24 -1.44 12.72 21.51
C TRP A 24 -0.58 12.67 22.77
N ARG A 25 -1.10 12.08 23.84
CA ARG A 25 -0.35 11.73 25.03
C ARG A 25 0.10 10.28 24.95
N ALA A 26 1.06 9.91 25.78
CA ALA A 26 1.52 8.51 25.87
C ALA A 26 0.35 7.52 26.14
N ASN A 27 -0.68 7.95 26.87
CA ASN A 27 -1.87 7.12 27.09
C ASN A 27 -2.65 6.82 25.80
N ASP A 28 -2.67 7.71 24.82
CA ASP A 28 -3.38 7.46 23.55
C ASP A 28 -2.67 6.35 22.77
N PHE A 29 -1.34 6.34 22.77
CA PHE A 29 -0.55 5.23 22.23
C PHE A 29 -0.77 3.92 23.01
N ILE A 30 -0.85 3.97 24.34
CA ILE A 30 -1.15 2.79 25.16
C ILE A 30 -2.50 2.20 24.77
N LYS A 31 -3.54 3.05 24.64
CA LYS A 31 -4.87 2.61 24.23
C LYS A 31 -4.87 1.99 22.83
N ALA A 32 -4.17 2.62 21.89
CA ALA A 32 -4.07 2.14 20.51
C ALA A 32 -3.28 0.82 20.39
N ILE A 33 -2.22 0.62 21.18
CA ILE A 33 -1.42 -0.62 21.15
C ILE A 33 -2.12 -1.77 21.89
N PHE A 34 -2.81 -1.48 23.00
CA PHE A 34 -3.43 -2.50 23.84
C PHE A 34 -4.95 -2.62 23.67
N ASN A 35 -5.54 -1.97 22.66
CA ASN A 35 -6.99 -1.99 22.38
C ASN A 35 -7.85 -1.75 23.63
N ASP A 36 -7.57 -0.66 24.35
CA ASP A 36 -8.27 -0.26 25.59
C ASP A 36 -8.34 -1.33 26.68
N ARG A 37 -7.38 -2.27 26.71
CA ARG A 37 -7.30 -3.29 27.77
C ARG A 37 -7.31 -2.63 29.16
N GLN A 38 -8.20 -3.14 30.02
CA GLN A 38 -8.44 -2.60 31.37
C GLN A 38 -7.18 -2.54 32.24
N PHE A 39 -6.22 -3.45 32.02
CA PHE A 39 -4.95 -3.48 32.73
C PHE A 39 -3.76 -3.63 31.78
N VAL A 40 -2.84 -2.66 31.86
CA VAL A 40 -1.55 -2.66 31.17
C VAL A 40 -0.44 -2.64 32.22
N ARG A 41 0.49 -3.59 32.17
CA ARG A 41 1.54 -3.77 33.17
C ARG A 41 2.48 -2.56 33.19
N PRO A 42 3.08 -2.22 34.35
CA PRO A 42 4.04 -1.11 34.43
C PRO A 42 5.22 -1.25 33.46
N SER A 43 5.75 -2.46 33.27
CA SER A 43 6.84 -2.73 32.32
C SER A 43 6.44 -2.51 30.86
N GLU A 44 5.20 -2.81 30.50
CA GLU A 44 4.64 -2.54 29.17
C GLU A 44 4.53 -1.03 28.94
N LYS A 45 4.00 -0.29 29.92
CA LYS A 45 3.96 1.19 29.84
C LYS A 45 5.36 1.78 29.68
N GLN A 46 6.33 1.31 30.46
CA GLN A 46 7.73 1.74 30.33
C GLN A 46 8.28 1.51 28.92
N SER A 47 7.97 0.36 28.31
CA SER A 47 8.36 0.07 26.93
C SER A 47 7.72 1.03 25.92
N ILE A 48 6.47 1.45 26.13
CA ILE A 48 5.82 2.49 25.31
C ILE A 48 6.55 3.82 25.44
N TYR A 49 6.86 4.28 26.66
CA TYR A 49 7.61 5.52 26.85
C TYR A 49 9.00 5.47 26.20
N ARG A 50 9.70 4.34 26.29
CA ARG A 50 10.97 4.12 25.59
C ARG A 50 10.79 4.18 24.07
N GLY A 51 9.74 3.57 23.54
CA GLY A 51 9.41 3.60 22.12
C GLY A 51 9.14 5.02 21.61
N LEU A 52 8.32 5.79 22.33
CA LEU A 52 8.06 7.20 22.00
C LEU A 52 9.34 8.04 21.97
N ASN A 53 10.25 7.86 22.94
CA ASN A 53 11.54 8.54 22.94
C ASN A 53 12.40 8.15 21.71
N ILE A 54 12.39 6.88 21.29
CA ILE A 54 13.08 6.44 20.08
C ILE A 54 12.44 7.10 18.84
N LEU A 55 11.11 7.10 18.73
CA LEU A 55 10.40 7.72 17.61
C LEU A 55 10.67 9.22 17.50
N VAL A 56 10.79 9.94 18.62
CA VAL A 56 11.22 11.34 18.65
C VAL A 56 12.67 11.47 18.17
N LYS A 57 13.59 10.66 18.68
CA LYS A 57 15.01 10.68 18.25
C LYS A 57 15.21 10.34 16.78
N CYS A 58 14.37 9.47 16.23
CA CYS A 58 14.34 9.11 14.82
C CYS A 58 13.51 10.09 13.97
N ASN A 59 13.07 11.22 14.55
CA ASN A 59 12.32 12.26 13.88
C ASN A 59 10.99 11.80 13.28
N PHE A 60 10.36 10.73 13.79
CA PHE A 60 8.99 10.37 13.41
C PHE A 60 7.95 11.20 14.17
N LEU A 61 8.25 11.55 15.42
CA LEU A 61 7.37 12.35 16.27
C LEU A 61 8.09 13.61 16.73
N LEU A 62 7.33 14.70 16.80
CA LEU A 62 7.67 15.88 17.57
C LEU A 62 7.13 15.71 18.99
N THR A 63 7.78 16.34 19.97
CA THR A 63 7.29 16.36 21.34
C THR A 63 7.30 17.76 21.92
N VAL A 64 6.21 18.12 22.60
CA VAL A 64 6.05 19.38 23.31
C VAL A 64 5.64 19.06 24.75
N ARG A 65 6.19 19.81 25.71
CA ARG A 65 5.74 19.71 27.11
C ARG A 65 4.45 20.48 27.28
N ASP A 66 3.50 19.91 28.01
CA ASP A 66 2.25 20.60 28.34
C ASP A 66 2.55 21.82 29.23
N GLU A 67 2.03 22.98 28.84
CA GLU A 67 2.28 24.26 29.50
C GLU A 67 1.77 24.27 30.95
N ASN A 68 0.65 23.59 31.19
CA ASN A 68 -0.02 23.54 32.49
C ASN A 68 0.52 22.40 33.36
N ASN A 69 1.18 21.40 32.78
CA ASN A 69 1.78 20.29 33.52
C ASN A 69 3.05 19.77 32.85
N ARG A 70 4.21 20.19 33.37
CA ARG A 70 5.54 19.82 32.85
C ARG A 70 5.84 18.31 32.86
N ASN A 71 5.04 17.51 33.57
CA ASN A 71 5.16 16.05 33.58
C ASN A 71 4.45 15.37 32.41
N ILE A 72 3.66 16.12 31.62
CA ILE A 72 2.91 15.60 30.48
C ILE A 72 3.61 16.04 29.20
N PHE A 73 3.88 15.07 28.33
CA PHE A 73 4.34 15.31 26.96
C PHE A 73 3.19 15.06 25.99
N ARG A 74 3.13 15.91 24.97
CA ARG A 74 2.28 15.76 23.80
C ARG A 74 3.14 15.45 22.59
N TYR A 75 2.62 14.62 21.71
CA TYR A 75 3.30 14.13 20.53
C TYR A 75 2.48 14.48 19.30
N SER A 76 3.17 14.99 18.29
CA SER A 76 2.58 15.38 17.01
C SER A 76 3.46 14.88 15.87
N GLU A 77 2.91 14.71 14.68
CA GLU A 77 3.68 14.22 13.53
C GLU A 77 4.79 15.19 13.13
N SER A 78 5.96 14.65 12.78
CA SER A 78 7.00 15.42 12.09
C SER A 78 6.71 15.51 10.58
N SER A 79 7.41 16.42 9.90
CA SER A 79 7.43 16.44 8.43
C SER A 79 7.96 15.12 7.85
N TYR A 80 8.96 14.51 8.50
CA TYR A 80 9.54 13.24 8.07
C TYR A 80 8.51 12.09 8.11
N LEU A 81 7.66 12.00 9.15
CA LEU A 81 6.61 10.99 9.20
C LEU A 81 5.58 11.19 8.07
N LYS A 82 5.22 12.44 7.76
CA LYS A 82 4.33 12.76 6.64
C LYS A 82 4.93 12.30 5.30
N SER A 83 6.21 12.59 5.07
CA SER A 83 6.94 12.11 3.89
C SER A 83 7.01 10.58 3.84
N TYR A 84 7.34 9.94 4.96
CA TYR A 84 7.40 8.48 5.08
C TYR A 84 6.07 7.82 4.73
N ARG A 85 4.94 8.34 5.23
CA ARG A 85 3.61 7.84 4.86
C ARG A 85 3.34 7.94 3.37
N ASN A 86 3.73 9.05 2.74
CA ASN A 86 3.52 9.22 1.31
C ASN A 86 4.34 8.19 0.52
N VAL A 87 5.60 7.96 0.89
CA VAL A 87 6.43 6.90 0.28
C VAL A 87 5.79 5.52 0.45
N GLU A 88 5.35 5.17 1.66
CA GLU A 88 4.71 3.87 1.92
C GLU A 88 3.37 3.71 1.20
N LYS A 89 2.57 4.78 1.10
CA LYS A 89 1.33 4.77 0.29
C LYS A 89 1.62 4.55 -1.19
N VAL A 90 2.59 5.28 -1.74
CA VAL A 90 3.04 5.11 -3.13
C VAL A 90 3.51 3.69 -3.38
N LYS A 91 4.31 3.13 -2.46
CA LYS A 91 4.77 1.74 -2.54
C LYS A 91 3.60 0.75 -2.58
N LYS A 92 2.61 0.88 -1.69
CA LYS A 92 1.41 0.02 -1.70
C LYS A 92 0.62 0.11 -2.99
N VAL A 93 0.49 1.32 -3.56
CA VAL A 93 -0.17 1.50 -4.86
C VAL A 93 0.62 0.79 -5.97
N LYS A 94 1.95 0.95 -6.00
CA LYS A 94 2.80 0.22 -6.96
C LYS A 94 2.64 -1.29 -6.84
N GLU A 95 2.70 -1.83 -5.61
CA GLU A 95 2.53 -3.26 -5.36
C GLU A 95 1.17 -3.77 -5.88
N ALA A 96 0.07 -3.06 -5.60
CA ALA A 96 -1.25 -3.42 -6.09
C ALA A 96 -1.34 -3.38 -7.63
N LEU A 97 -0.73 -2.37 -8.27
CA LEU A 97 -0.71 -2.26 -9.73
C LEU A 97 0.11 -3.40 -10.38
N ILE A 98 1.23 -3.82 -9.78
CA ILE A 98 2.02 -4.96 -10.27
C ILE A 98 1.17 -6.25 -10.23
N GLU A 99 0.43 -6.46 -9.15
CA GLU A 99 -0.42 -7.64 -8.99
C GLU A 99 -1.55 -7.66 -10.03
N GLU A 100 -2.23 -6.53 -10.23
CA GLU A 100 -3.27 -6.37 -11.24
C GLU A 100 -2.73 -6.55 -12.67
N GLN A 101 -1.55 -5.99 -12.97
CA GLN A 101 -0.90 -6.15 -14.27
C GLN A 101 -0.59 -7.62 -14.56
N LYS A 102 -0.04 -8.35 -13.57
CA LYS A 102 0.25 -9.78 -13.72
C LYS A 102 -1.02 -10.60 -13.95
N SER A 103 -2.11 -10.27 -13.25
CA SER A 103 -3.42 -10.90 -13.48
C SER A 103 -3.91 -10.66 -14.91
N LEU A 104 -3.80 -9.42 -15.37
CA LEU A 104 -4.20 -9.00 -16.72
C LEU A 104 -3.39 -9.68 -17.82
N GLU A 105 -2.08 -9.82 -17.65
CA GLU A 105 -1.19 -10.50 -18.59
C GLU A 105 -1.60 -11.95 -18.83
N ASN A 106 -1.97 -12.68 -17.78
CA ASN A 106 -2.47 -14.06 -17.91
C ASN A 106 -3.76 -14.14 -18.75
N VAL A 107 -4.66 -13.17 -18.58
CA VAL A 107 -5.92 -13.12 -19.35
C VAL A 107 -5.65 -12.77 -20.80
N LEU A 108 -4.74 -11.81 -21.06
CA LEU A 108 -4.31 -11.43 -22.41
C LEU A 108 -3.69 -12.61 -23.16
N GLU A 109 -2.77 -13.34 -22.52
CA GLU A 109 -2.12 -14.51 -23.13
C GLU A 109 -3.12 -15.60 -23.50
N ARG A 110 -4.09 -15.86 -22.62
CA ARG A 110 -5.17 -16.80 -22.89
C ARG A 110 -5.99 -16.37 -24.11
N ARG A 111 -6.45 -15.11 -24.17
CA ARG A 111 -7.25 -14.62 -25.29
C ARG A 111 -6.46 -14.61 -26.61
N LYS A 112 -5.17 -14.31 -26.57
CA LYS A 112 -4.28 -14.42 -27.75
C LYS A 112 -4.18 -15.87 -28.24
N THR A 113 -4.07 -16.83 -27.32
CA THR A 113 -4.05 -18.26 -27.66
C THR A 113 -5.37 -18.72 -28.30
N GLU A 114 -6.50 -18.28 -27.75
CA GLU A 114 -7.83 -18.58 -28.29
C GLU A 114 -8.02 -17.98 -29.70
N LYS A 115 -7.50 -16.78 -29.95
CA LYS A 115 -7.48 -16.16 -31.29
C LYS A 115 -6.69 -17.00 -32.29
N VAL A 116 -5.43 -17.34 -31.93
CA VAL A 116 -4.55 -18.18 -32.78
C VAL A 116 -5.17 -19.55 -33.04
N PHE A 117 -5.88 -20.12 -32.07
CA PHE A 117 -6.61 -21.38 -32.25
C PHE A 117 -7.69 -21.27 -33.34
N ILE A 118 -8.49 -20.21 -33.34
CA ILE A 118 -9.53 -19.99 -34.36
C ILE A 118 -8.91 -19.74 -35.73
N GLU A 119 -7.89 -18.88 -35.82
CA GLU A 119 -7.16 -18.59 -37.06
C GLU A 119 -6.56 -19.88 -37.68
N ASN A 120 -6.05 -20.78 -36.84
CA ASN A 120 -5.53 -22.08 -37.26
C ASN A 120 -6.62 -23.05 -37.78
N ILE A 121 -7.85 -22.97 -37.29
CA ILE A 121 -8.97 -23.78 -37.80
C ILE A 121 -9.40 -23.25 -39.17
N ILE A 122 -9.60 -21.94 -39.26
CA ILE A 122 -10.03 -21.23 -40.47
C ILE A 122 -9.03 -21.46 -41.61
N SER A 123 -7.73 -21.30 -41.35
CA SER A 123 -6.69 -21.49 -42.37
C SER A 123 -6.67 -22.91 -42.95
N LYS A 124 -7.05 -23.92 -42.15
CA LYS A 124 -7.18 -25.32 -42.60
C LYS A 124 -8.52 -25.63 -43.24
N ASN A 125 -9.57 -24.86 -42.92
CA ASN A 125 -10.95 -25.08 -43.37
C ASN A 125 -11.61 -23.72 -43.69
N PRO A 126 -11.28 -23.09 -44.84
CA PRO A 126 -11.73 -21.73 -45.15
C PRO A 126 -13.25 -21.56 -45.25
N ASP A 127 -13.98 -22.64 -45.54
CA ASP A 127 -15.45 -22.69 -45.59
C ASP A 127 -16.11 -22.43 -44.23
N LEU A 128 -15.38 -22.64 -43.13
CA LEU A 128 -15.86 -22.41 -41.77
C LEU A 128 -15.74 -20.94 -41.30
N GLN A 129 -15.15 -20.02 -42.08
CA GLN A 129 -14.93 -18.62 -41.67
C GLN A 129 -16.21 -17.97 -41.10
N SER A 130 -17.32 -18.04 -41.86
CA SER A 130 -18.58 -17.39 -41.46
C SER A 130 -19.14 -17.89 -40.12
N PHE A 131 -18.81 -19.13 -39.73
CA PHE A 131 -19.18 -19.67 -38.42
C PHE A 131 -18.36 -19.06 -37.29
N PHE A 132 -17.08 -18.77 -37.55
CA PHE A 132 -16.12 -18.27 -36.56
C PHE A 132 -16.09 -16.74 -36.44
N ASP A 133 -16.57 -15.99 -37.44
CA ASP A 133 -16.60 -14.51 -37.44
C ASP A 133 -17.09 -13.90 -36.11
N LYS A 134 -18.17 -14.46 -35.54
CA LYS A 134 -18.73 -13.97 -34.27
C LYS A 134 -17.77 -14.14 -33.09
N TYR A 135 -16.99 -15.22 -33.08
CA TYR A 135 -16.03 -15.51 -32.01
C TYR A 135 -14.77 -14.66 -32.18
N GLU A 136 -14.27 -14.49 -33.41
CA GLU A 136 -13.17 -13.58 -33.71
C GLU A 136 -13.49 -12.14 -33.31
N TYR A 137 -14.70 -11.68 -33.59
CA TYR A 137 -15.16 -10.36 -33.17
C TYR A 137 -15.14 -10.18 -31.65
N VAL A 138 -15.69 -11.16 -30.90
CA VAL A 138 -15.73 -11.11 -29.43
C VAL A 138 -14.30 -11.09 -28.86
N ILE A 139 -13.44 -12.00 -29.31
CA ILE A 139 -12.05 -12.08 -28.82
C ILE A 139 -11.28 -10.81 -29.15
N SER A 140 -11.44 -10.26 -30.36
CA SER A 140 -10.75 -9.03 -30.77
C SER A 140 -11.20 -7.82 -29.94
N LYS A 141 -12.51 -7.71 -29.66
CA LYS A 141 -13.03 -6.65 -28.80
C LYS A 141 -12.48 -6.76 -27.38
N GLU A 142 -12.52 -7.95 -26.79
CA GLU A 142 -11.99 -8.17 -25.44
C GLU A 142 -10.49 -7.93 -25.36
N LEU A 143 -9.71 -8.36 -26.36
CA LEU A 143 -8.27 -8.06 -26.43
C LEU A 143 -8.01 -6.56 -26.42
N SER A 144 -8.75 -5.80 -27.23
CA SER A 144 -8.65 -4.33 -27.26
C SER A 144 -8.97 -3.71 -25.89
N GLU A 145 -10.02 -4.18 -25.20
CA GLU A 145 -10.37 -3.72 -23.85
C GLU A 145 -9.28 -4.05 -22.82
N LEU A 146 -8.69 -5.24 -22.89
CA LEU A 146 -7.61 -5.66 -22.00
C LEU A 146 -6.31 -4.89 -22.25
N GLU A 147 -5.96 -4.62 -23.51
CA GLU A 147 -4.80 -3.80 -23.89
C GLU A 147 -4.95 -2.34 -23.44
N ASN A 148 -6.16 -1.79 -23.53
CA ASN A 148 -6.48 -0.46 -23.01
C ASN A 148 -6.32 -0.40 -21.49
N LYS A 149 -6.79 -1.41 -20.75
CA LYS A 149 -6.58 -1.52 -19.30
C LYS A 149 -5.09 -1.61 -18.94
N ASN A 150 -4.32 -2.38 -19.70
CA ASN A 150 -2.87 -2.50 -19.48
C ASN A 150 -2.17 -1.14 -19.68
N SER A 151 -2.53 -0.43 -20.74
CA SER A 151 -2.01 0.92 -21.03
C SER A 151 -2.36 1.91 -19.92
N PHE A 152 -3.58 1.83 -19.38
CA PHE A 152 -4.00 2.64 -18.24
C PHE A 152 -3.16 2.39 -16.98
N ILE A 153 -2.89 1.12 -16.65
CA ILE A 153 -2.00 0.76 -15.52
C ILE A 153 -0.59 1.32 -15.72
N LEU A 154 -0.03 1.19 -16.93
CA LEU A 154 1.30 1.73 -17.26
C LEU A 154 1.35 3.26 -17.13
N ASN A 155 0.29 3.97 -17.52
CA ASN A 155 0.21 5.42 -17.34
C ASN A 155 0.26 5.79 -15.85
N ILE A 156 -0.48 5.08 -14.99
CA ILE A 156 -0.42 5.32 -13.54
C ILE A 156 1.00 5.06 -13.00
N PHE A 157 1.68 4.01 -13.45
CA PHE A 157 3.08 3.77 -13.07
C PHE A 157 3.99 4.93 -13.43
N ASN A 158 3.90 5.41 -14.67
CA ASN A 158 4.71 6.53 -15.15
C ASN A 158 4.42 7.80 -14.34
N ASP A 159 3.14 8.09 -14.06
CA ASP A 159 2.76 9.24 -13.23
C ASP A 159 3.38 9.16 -11.83
N ILE A 160 3.40 7.97 -11.23
CA ILE A 160 4.02 7.77 -9.92
C ILE A 160 5.55 7.97 -9.96
N GLU A 161 6.22 7.54 -11.04
CA GLU A 161 7.68 7.65 -11.19
C GLU A 161 8.15 9.06 -11.55
N ASN A 162 7.29 9.87 -12.16
CA ASN A 162 7.58 11.25 -12.55
C ASN A 162 7.35 12.28 -11.42
N ILE A 163 6.94 11.87 -10.22
CA ILE A 163 6.73 12.77 -9.05
C ILE A 163 8.06 13.13 -8.33
N HIS A 164 9.21 12.99 -9.00
CA HIS A 164 10.53 13.29 -8.44
C HIS A 164 10.99 14.74 -8.63
#